data_AF-U6DZE5-F1
#
_entry.id   AF-U6DZE5-F1
#
_cell.length_a   1.000
_cell.length_b   1.000
_cell.length_c   1.000
_cell.angle_alpha   90.00
_cell.angle_beta   90.00
_cell.angle_gamma   90.00
#
_symmetry.space_group_name_H-M   'P 1'
#
loop_
_entity.id
_entity.type
_entity.pdbx_description
1 polymer ?
#
loop_
_entity_poly.entity_id
_entity_poly.type
_entity_poly.pdbx_seq_one_letter_code
_entity_poly.pdbx_strand_id
1 'polypeptide(L)'
;MAHLLGSQSCMDSLRKDLTDLQGAIVDVFSRAGPVRFPSWKFPDRVACDLDMVALLEHYDHVPGDPEFTQLSHAVLLELVIDRLLLLLQSCTSYLENLGSEQTVPATRAVGPCMSVGLTVRRFWNSLLRLGMIYQQAAPQKRVNQGENPPPK
;
A
#
# COMPACT_ATOMS: atom_id res chain seq x y z
N MET A 1 -7.87 6.47 27.86
CA MET A 1 -7.53 6.72 26.44
C MET A 1 -7.69 8.17 26.00
N ALA A 2 -8.66 8.95 26.52
CA ALA A 2 -8.85 10.36 26.11
C ALA A 2 -7.66 11.31 26.37
N HIS A 3 -6.76 10.99 27.31
CA HIS A 3 -5.61 11.84 27.66
C HIS A 3 -4.47 11.82 26.63
N LEU A 4 -4.50 10.92 25.63
CA LEU A 4 -3.50 10.87 24.56
C LEU A 4 -3.97 11.60 23.28
N LEU A 5 -5.26 11.94 23.20
CA LEU A 5 -5.80 12.62 22.03
C LEU A 5 -5.27 14.05 21.98
N GLY A 6 -4.60 14.37 20.87
CA GLY A 6 -3.90 15.64 20.69
C GLY A 6 -2.58 15.80 21.45
N SER A 7 -2.01 14.73 22.03
CA SER A 7 -0.67 14.82 22.64
C SER A 7 0.40 15.04 21.57
N GLN A 8 1.34 15.96 21.80
CA GLN A 8 2.44 16.27 20.89
C GLN A 8 3.23 15.01 20.52
N SER A 9 3.63 14.21 21.50
CA SER A 9 4.44 13.01 21.26
C SER A 9 3.74 11.98 20.39
N CYS A 10 2.42 11.82 20.54
CA CYS A 10 1.66 10.91 19.70
C CYS A 10 1.55 11.46 18.28
N MET A 11 1.31 12.77 18.12
CA MET A 11 1.26 13.40 16.81
C MET A 11 2.61 13.34 16.10
N ASP A 12 3.73 13.59 16.79
CA ASP A 12 5.08 13.44 16.25
C ASP A 12 5.35 12.03 15.75
N SER A 13 4.92 11.02 16.51
CA SER A 13 5.00 9.61 16.09
C SER A 13 4.19 9.36 14.81
N LEU A 14 2.96 9.86 14.74
CA LEU A 14 2.11 9.69 13.55
C LEU A 14 2.72 10.37 12.32
N ARG A 15 3.30 11.57 12.47
CA ARG A 15 3.98 12.28 11.37
C ARG A 15 5.17 11.50 10.87
N LYS A 16 5.94 10.88 11.78
CA LYS A 16 7.05 9.99 11.43
C LYS A 16 6.55 8.75 10.68
N ASP A 17 5.53 8.08 11.20
CA ASP A 17 4.94 6.89 10.56
C ASP A 17 4.43 7.22 9.15
N LEU A 18 3.79 8.38 8.97
CA LEU A 18 3.34 8.86 7.65
C LEU A 18 4.50 9.11 6.69
N THR A 19 5.60 9.65 7.19
CA THR A 19 6.82 9.89 6.40
C THR A 19 7.44 8.56 5.96
N ASP A 20 7.56 7.60 6.87
CA ASP A 20 8.11 6.27 6.59
C ASP A 20 7.21 5.48 5.62
N LEU A 21 5.88 5.55 5.80
CA LEU A 21 4.91 4.94 4.88
C LEU A 21 4.99 5.56 3.49
N GLN A 22 5.11 6.88 3.39
CA GLN A 22 5.27 7.57 2.12
C GLN A 22 6.58 7.12 1.42
N GLY A 23 7.67 6.94 2.18
CA GLY A 23 8.92 6.36 1.66
C GLY A 23 8.74 4.95 1.10
N ALA A 24 8.02 4.07 1.81
CA ALA A 24 7.73 2.72 1.34
C ALA A 24 6.86 2.71 0.07
N ILE A 25 5.86 3.59 -0.03
CA ILE A 25 5.03 3.76 -1.23
C ILE A 25 5.90 4.17 -2.42
N VAL A 26 6.82 5.12 -2.23
CA VAL A 26 7.75 5.57 -3.28
C VAL A 26 8.66 4.43 -3.75
N ASP A 27 9.19 3.60 -2.85
CA ASP A 27 9.98 2.42 -3.23
C ASP A 27 9.15 1.44 -4.09
N VAL A 28 7.91 1.14 -3.70
CA VAL A 28 7.03 0.26 -4.49
C VAL A 28 6.71 0.88 -5.85
N PHE A 29 6.40 2.18 -5.91
CA PHE A 29 6.13 2.90 -7.17
C PHE A 29 7.32 2.90 -8.12
N SER A 30 8.55 2.98 -7.60
CA SER A 30 9.75 2.92 -8.44
C SER A 30 9.86 1.61 -9.24
N ARG A 31 9.24 0.53 -8.77
CA ARG A 31 9.29 -0.82 -9.38
C ARG A 31 8.02 -1.17 -10.13
N ALA A 32 6.86 -0.76 -9.60
CA ALA A 32 5.54 -1.14 -10.11
C ALA A 32 4.89 -0.07 -10.99
N GLY A 33 5.42 1.16 -10.96
CA GLY A 33 4.71 2.36 -11.43
C GLY A 33 3.67 2.86 -10.41
N PRO A 34 3.28 4.14 -10.49
CA PRO A 34 2.26 4.71 -9.61
C PRO A 34 0.87 4.16 -9.95
N VAL A 35 0.09 3.85 -8.91
CA VAL A 35 -1.33 3.45 -9.05
C VAL A 35 -2.25 4.62 -8.71
N ARG A 36 -3.28 4.80 -9.53
CA ARG A 36 -4.25 5.91 -9.38
C ARG A 36 -5.55 5.43 -8.75
N PHE A 37 -5.55 5.26 -7.43
CA PHE A 37 -6.78 5.01 -6.67
C PHE A 37 -7.27 6.29 -6.00
N PRO A 38 -8.57 6.45 -5.72
CA PRO A 38 -9.08 7.57 -4.94
C PRO A 38 -8.51 7.47 -3.53
N SER A 39 -8.19 8.60 -2.91
CA SER A 39 -7.82 8.64 -1.50
C SER A 39 -9.02 8.19 -0.66
N TRP A 40 -8.75 7.34 0.32
CA TRP A 40 -9.72 6.96 1.33
C TRP A 40 -10.09 8.14 2.23
N LYS A 41 -9.10 8.98 2.59
CA LYS A 41 -9.31 10.18 3.41
C LYS A 41 -9.94 11.34 2.65
N PHE A 42 -9.53 11.54 1.39
CA PHE A 42 -10.01 12.61 0.51
C PHE A 42 -10.59 12.01 -0.78
N PRO A 43 -11.84 11.53 -0.78
CA PRO A 43 -12.42 10.79 -1.92
C PRO A 43 -12.47 11.55 -3.24
N ASP A 44 -12.38 12.89 -3.18
CA ASP A 44 -12.30 13.82 -4.32
C ASP A 44 -10.90 13.88 -4.95
N ARG A 45 -9.89 13.28 -4.31
CA ARG A 45 -8.49 13.32 -4.72
C ARG A 45 -7.96 11.93 -5.07
N VAL A 46 -6.93 11.90 -5.90
CA VAL A 46 -6.18 10.68 -6.19
C VAL A 46 -5.14 10.47 -5.10
N ALA A 47 -5.08 9.27 -4.52
CA ALA A 47 -4.22 8.93 -3.39
C ALA A 47 -2.73 9.15 -3.69
N CYS A 48 -2.26 8.79 -4.88
CA CYS A 48 -0.86 8.97 -5.27
C CYS A 48 -0.47 10.45 -5.48
N ASP A 49 -1.46 11.34 -5.65
CA ASP A 49 -1.24 12.76 -5.95
C ASP A 49 -1.40 13.64 -4.69
N LEU A 50 -1.60 13.05 -3.50
CA LEU A 50 -1.66 13.81 -2.26
C LEU A 50 -0.30 14.44 -1.94
N ASP A 51 -0.30 15.75 -1.73
CA ASP A 51 0.85 16.48 -1.21
C ASP A 51 1.00 16.21 0.29
N MET A 52 1.77 15.18 0.63
CA MET A 52 2.01 14.79 2.01
C MET A 52 2.79 15.85 2.79
N VAL A 53 3.63 16.65 2.13
CA VAL A 53 4.38 17.72 2.82
C VAL A 53 3.40 18.79 3.29
N ALA A 54 2.57 19.30 2.39
CA ALA A 54 1.56 20.31 2.74
C ALA A 54 0.54 19.80 3.77
N LEU A 55 0.12 18.53 3.69
CA LEU A 55 -0.79 17.93 4.66
C LEU A 55 -0.16 17.81 6.05
N LEU A 56 1.11 17.39 6.14
CA LEU A 56 1.82 17.32 7.41
C LEU A 56 2.09 18.73 7.94
N GLU A 57 2.42 19.72 7.12
CA GLU A 57 2.57 21.10 7.58
C GLU A 57 1.26 21.67 8.12
N HIS A 58 0.13 21.34 7.50
CA HIS A 58 -1.18 21.84 7.92
C HIS A 58 -1.69 21.18 9.21
N TYR A 59 -1.59 19.85 9.33
CA TYR A 59 -2.08 19.11 10.49
C TYR A 59 -0.96 18.89 11.51
N ASP A 60 -0.69 19.92 12.31
CA ASP A 60 0.32 19.90 13.36
C ASP A 60 -0.28 20.14 14.75
N HIS A 61 0.53 19.91 15.79
CA HIS A 61 0.17 20.28 17.15
C HIS A 61 0.22 21.79 17.33
N VAL A 62 -0.86 22.37 17.87
CA VAL A 62 -0.96 23.81 18.12
C VAL A 62 -1.19 24.05 19.61
N PRO A 63 -0.15 24.48 20.36
CA PRO A 63 -0.29 24.78 21.77
C PRO A 63 -1.35 25.87 21.99
N GLY A 64 -2.31 25.60 22.88
CA GLY A 64 -3.40 26.53 23.17
C GLY A 64 -4.65 26.38 22.30
N ASP A 65 -4.62 25.48 21.31
CA ASP A 65 -5.80 25.10 20.51
C ASP A 65 -6.04 23.58 20.58
N PRO A 66 -6.69 23.10 21.66
CA PRO A 66 -6.93 21.67 21.84
C PRO A 66 -7.92 21.10 20.81
N GLU A 67 -8.87 21.90 20.32
CA GLU A 67 -9.87 21.44 19.34
C GLU A 67 -9.19 21.16 17.99
N PHE A 68 -8.40 22.10 17.48
CA PHE A 68 -7.63 21.89 16.26
C PHE A 68 -6.60 20.77 16.43
N THR A 69 -5.91 20.72 17.57
CA THR A 69 -4.91 19.69 17.83
C THR A 69 -5.53 18.27 17.84
N GLN A 70 -6.71 18.10 18.44
CA GLN A 70 -7.42 16.82 18.42
C GLN A 70 -7.93 16.46 17.02
N LEU A 71 -8.42 17.45 16.26
CA LEU A 71 -8.78 17.27 14.84
C LEU A 71 -7.57 16.81 14.02
N SER A 72 -6.44 17.52 14.13
CA SER A 72 -5.19 17.18 13.45
C SER A 72 -4.73 15.76 13.80
N HIS A 73 -4.78 15.37 15.08
CA HIS A 73 -4.48 14.00 15.50
C HIS A 73 -5.36 12.98 14.77
N ALA A 74 -6.69 13.18 14.74
CA ALA A 74 -7.60 12.28 14.05
C ALA A 74 -7.31 12.21 12.54
N VAL A 75 -7.03 13.35 11.91
CA VAL A 75 -6.69 13.39 10.48
C VAL A 75 -5.37 12.66 10.19
N LEU A 76 -4.36 12.80 11.05
CA LEU A 76 -3.09 12.06 10.90
C LEU A 76 -3.33 10.54 10.99
N LEU A 77 -4.18 10.07 11.90
CA LEU A 77 -4.57 8.65 11.97
C LEU A 77 -5.30 8.18 10.70
N GLU A 78 -6.23 8.99 10.20
CA GLU A 78 -6.96 8.69 8.95
C GLU A 78 -6.01 8.67 7.74
N LEU A 79 -5.00 9.55 7.71
CA LEU A 79 -3.94 9.53 6.71
C LEU A 79 -3.09 8.26 6.80
N VAL A 80 -2.81 7.74 8.00
CA VAL A 80 -2.05 6.47 8.15
C VAL A 80 -2.83 5.33 7.49
N ILE A 81 -4.14 5.26 7.71
CA ILE A 81 -5.03 4.27 7.08
C ILE A 81 -5.00 4.44 5.55
N ASP A 82 -5.15 5.68 5.08
CA ASP A 82 -5.12 6.02 3.66
C ASP A 82 -3.80 5.60 2.97
N ARG A 83 -2.66 5.88 3.59
CA ARG A 83 -1.33 5.49 3.08
C ARG A 83 -1.14 3.97 3.09
N LEU A 84 -1.58 3.27 4.15
CA LEU A 84 -1.54 1.81 4.20
C LEU A 84 -2.40 1.17 3.09
N LEU A 85 -3.57 1.74 2.81
CA LEU A 85 -4.43 1.28 1.72
C LEU A 85 -3.78 1.48 0.35
N LEU A 86 -3.18 2.66 0.11
CA LEU A 86 -2.44 2.91 -1.11
C LEU A 86 -1.29 1.91 -1.27
N LEU A 87 -0.53 1.64 -0.21
CA LEU A 87 0.55 0.65 -0.24
C LEU A 87 0.02 -0.74 -0.59
N LEU A 88 -1.05 -1.21 0.03
CA LEU A 88 -1.67 -2.51 -0.29
C LEU A 88 -2.14 -2.59 -1.74
N GLN A 89 -2.75 -1.52 -2.26
CA GLN A 89 -3.20 -1.43 -3.65
C GLN A 89 -2.03 -1.45 -4.63
N SER A 90 -0.94 -0.75 -4.29
CA SER A 90 0.31 -0.70 -5.06
C SER A 90 0.95 -2.09 -5.12
N CYS A 91 1.08 -2.76 -3.97
CA CYS A 91 1.57 -4.12 -3.89
C CYS A 91 0.68 -5.10 -4.66
N THR A 92 -0.64 -4.95 -4.58
CA THR A 92 -1.60 -5.76 -5.34
C THR A 92 -1.33 -5.63 -6.84
N SER A 93 -1.20 -4.39 -7.34
CA SER A 93 -0.90 -4.13 -8.75
C SER A 93 0.43 -4.74 -9.17
N TYR A 94 1.47 -4.62 -8.33
CA TYR A 94 2.77 -5.23 -8.57
C TYR A 94 2.68 -6.76 -8.67
N LEU A 95 2.02 -7.41 -7.72
CA LEU A 95 1.85 -8.86 -7.69
C LEU A 95 1.05 -9.39 -8.89
N GLU A 96 0.01 -8.67 -9.29
CA GLU A 96 -0.79 -9.04 -10.47
C GLU A 96 0.02 -8.91 -11.77
N ASN A 97 0.90 -7.91 -11.86
CA ASN A 97 1.81 -7.74 -13.01
C ASN A 97 2.90 -8.82 -13.05
N LEU A 98 3.38 -9.32 -11.90
CA LEU A 98 4.36 -10.42 -11.86
C LEU A 98 3.80 -11.75 -12.41
N GLY A 99 2.51 -12.01 -12.21
CA GLY A 99 1.86 -13.25 -12.63
C GLY A 99 1.34 -13.24 -14.08
N SER A 100 1.42 -12.11 -14.77
CA SER A 100 0.90 -11.95 -16.13
C SER A 100 2.06 -11.70 -17.10
N GLU A 101 2.26 -12.58 -18.09
CA GLU A 101 3.23 -12.34 -19.19
C GLU A 101 2.82 -11.18 -20.11
N GLN A 102 1.71 -10.51 -19.82
CA GLN A 102 1.14 -9.49 -20.68
C GLN A 102 1.79 -8.13 -20.41
N THR A 103 2.51 -7.63 -21.42
CA THR A 103 3.23 -6.35 -21.47
C THR A 103 2.34 -5.09 -21.43
N VAL A 104 1.03 -5.24 -21.19
CA VAL A 104 0.07 -4.12 -21.21
C VAL A 104 -0.73 -4.12 -19.91
N PRO A 105 -0.55 -3.12 -19.04
CA PRO A 105 -1.36 -3.00 -17.84
C PRO A 105 -2.80 -2.73 -18.26
N ALA A 106 -3.71 -3.66 -17.94
CA ALA A 106 -5.12 -3.45 -18.18
C ALA A 106 -5.57 -2.20 -17.40
N THR A 107 -6.10 -1.21 -18.11
CA THR A 107 -6.70 0.00 -17.52
C THR A 107 -7.94 -0.43 -16.74
N ARG A 108 -7.77 -0.82 -15.48
CA ARG A 108 -8.88 -1.24 -14.65
C ARG A 108 -9.67 -0.02 -14.24
N ALA A 109 -10.96 -0.03 -14.58
CA ALA A 109 -11.92 0.94 -14.11
C ALA A 109 -11.87 0.99 -12.58
N VAL A 110 -11.41 2.12 -12.07
CA VAL A 110 -11.29 2.41 -10.64
C VAL A 110 -12.71 2.61 -10.12
N GLY A 111 -13.26 1.57 -9.49
CA GLY A 111 -14.57 1.65 -8.86
C GLY A 111 -14.57 2.70 -7.74
N PRO A 112 -15.70 3.38 -7.49
CA PRO A 112 -15.80 4.43 -6.49
C PRO A 112 -15.52 3.83 -5.10
N CYS A 113 -14.59 4.46 -4.37
CA CYS A 113 -14.25 4.18 -2.97
C CYS A 113 -14.03 2.69 -2.65
N MET A 114 -12.80 2.22 -2.86
CA MET A 114 -12.42 0.85 -2.53
C MET A 114 -12.59 0.60 -1.02
N SER A 115 -13.56 -0.23 -0.65
CA SER A 115 -13.72 -0.72 0.72
C SER A 115 -12.39 -1.27 1.25
N VAL A 116 -12.04 -0.89 2.50
CA VAL A 116 -10.84 -1.38 3.20
C VAL A 116 -10.78 -2.91 3.17
N GLY A 117 -11.89 -3.57 3.53
CA GLY A 117 -11.96 -5.03 3.56
C GLY A 117 -11.77 -5.66 2.18
N LEU A 118 -12.30 -5.04 1.12
CA LEU A 118 -12.11 -5.53 -0.25
C LEU A 118 -10.67 -5.35 -0.73
N THR A 119 -10.03 -4.23 -0.38
CA THR A 119 -8.62 -3.97 -0.70
C THR A 119 -7.71 -5.02 -0.05
N VAL A 120 -7.90 -5.28 1.24
CA VAL A 120 -7.14 -6.31 1.98
C VAL A 120 -7.39 -7.70 1.38
N ARG A 121 -8.64 -8.04 1.06
CA ARG A 121 -8.99 -9.33 0.45
C ARG A 121 -8.35 -9.52 -0.92
N ARG A 122 -8.34 -8.48 -1.76
CA ARG A 122 -7.68 -8.51 -3.07
C ARG A 122 -6.18 -8.72 -2.93
N PHE A 123 -5.53 -7.96 -2.06
CA PHE A 123 -4.11 -8.13 -1.76
C PHE A 123 -3.77 -9.57 -1.34
N TRP A 124 -4.52 -10.11 -0.37
CA TRP A 124 -4.35 -11.49 0.10
C TRP A 124 -4.52 -12.51 -1.03
N ASN A 125 -5.55 -12.36 -1.86
CA ASN A 125 -5.78 -13.25 -3.00
C ASN A 125 -4.64 -13.16 -4.04
N SER A 126 -4.07 -11.97 -4.28
CA SER A 126 -2.93 -11.80 -5.18
C SER A 126 -1.67 -12.47 -4.62
N LEU A 127 -1.42 -12.40 -3.31
CA LEU A 127 -0.33 -13.15 -2.67
C LEU A 127 -0.52 -14.67 -2.81
N LEU A 128 -1.73 -15.18 -2.56
CA LEU A 128 -2.03 -16.61 -2.73
C LEU A 128 -1.80 -17.09 -4.17
N ARG A 129 -2.19 -16.29 -5.16
CA ARG A 129 -1.95 -16.58 -6.58
C ARG A 129 -0.46 -16.66 -6.90
N LEU A 130 0.34 -15.70 -6.43
CA LEU A 130 1.79 -15.75 -6.60
C LEU A 130 2.41 -17.00 -5.96
N GLY A 131 1.96 -17.36 -4.76
CA GLY A 131 2.39 -18.58 -4.08
C GLY A 131 2.09 -19.86 -4.88
N MET A 132 0.91 -19.95 -5.51
CA MET A 132 0.56 -21.07 -6.39
C MET A 132 1.46 -21.13 -7.64
N ILE A 133 1.75 -19.99 -8.27
CA ILE A 133 2.65 -19.91 -9.43
C ILE A 133 4.04 -20.42 -9.05
N TYR A 134 4.58 -20.00 -7.91
CA TYR A 134 5.89 -20.45 -7.44
C TYR A 134 5.92 -21.96 -7.15
N GLN A 135 4.87 -22.50 -6.53
CA GLN A 135 4.75 -23.94 -6.27
C GLN A 135 4.65 -24.77 -7.56
N GLN A 136 3.99 -24.27 -8.60
CA GLN A 136 3.87 -24.95 -9.89
C GLN A 136 5.16 -24.92 -10.72
N ALA A 137 6.05 -23.95 -10.49
CA ALA A 137 7.36 -23.88 -11.14
C ALA A 137 8.43 -24.76 -10.45
N ALA A 138 8.24 -25.13 -9.17
CA ALA A 138 9.19 -25.94 -8.39
C ALA A 138 9.36 -27.43 -8.82
N PRO A 139 8.40 -28.15 -9.43
CA PRO A 139 8.56 -29.57 -9.73
C PRO A 139 9.42 -29.84 -10.98
N GLN A 140 9.69 -28.86 -11.86
CA GLN A 140 10.49 -29.10 -13.07
C GLN A 140 11.99 -29.30 -12.82
N LYS A 141 12.53 -28.94 -11.65
CA LYS A 141 13.97 -29.07 -11.37
C LYS A 141 14.43 -30.48 -10.99
N ARG A 142 13.52 -31.43 -10.70
CA ARG A 142 13.88 -32.81 -10.30
C ARG A 142 13.84 -33.85 -11.41
N VAL A 143 13.26 -33.57 -12.58
CA VAL A 143 13.11 -34.58 -13.65
C VAL A 143 14.23 -34.50 -14.70
N ASN A 144 14.89 -33.36 -14.89
CA ASN A 144 15.94 -33.20 -15.92
C ASN A 144 17.36 -33.67 -15.50
N GLN A 145 17.54 -34.36 -14.37
CA GLN A 145 18.85 -34.85 -13.91
C GLN A 145 19.01 -36.38 -13.93
N GLY A 146 18.04 -37.13 -14.48
CA GLY A 146 18.06 -38.58 -14.36
C GLY A 146 17.62 -39.31 -15.61
N GLU A 147 18.33 -39.15 -16.73
CA GLU A 147 18.29 -40.14 -17.81
C GLU A 147 19.50 -40.02 -18.74
N ASN A 148 20.53 -40.83 -18.46
CA ASN A 148 21.41 -41.34 -19.51
C ASN A 148 21.96 -42.70 -19.05
N PRO A 149 21.45 -43.83 -19.56
CA PRO A 149 22.06 -45.13 -19.29
C PRO A 149 23.33 -45.29 -20.15
N PRO A 150 24.41 -45.91 -19.64
CA PRO A 150 25.59 -46.16 -20.44
C PRO A 150 25.34 -47.28 -21.47
N PRO A 151 25.94 -47.21 -22.67
CA PRO A 151 25.85 -48.28 -23.65
C PRO A 151 26.65 -49.52 -23.21
N LYS A 152 26.17 -50.68 -23.67
CA LYS A 152 26.68 -52.04 -23.38
C LYS A 152 28.13 -52.25 -23.77
#